data_AF-A0A5P9Q5F5-F1
#
_entry.id   AF-A0A5P9Q5F5-F1
#
_cell.length_a   1.000
_cell.length_b   1.000
_cell.length_c   1.000
_cell.angle_alpha   90.00
_cell.angle_beta   90.00
_cell.angle_gamma   90.00
#
_symmetry.space_group_name_H-M   'P 1'
#
loop_
_entity.id
_entity.type
_entity.pdbx_description
1 polymer ?
#
loop_
_entity_poly.entity_id
_entity_poly.type
_entity_poly.pdbx_seq_one_letter_code
_entity_poly.pdbx_strand_id
1 'polypeptide(L)'
;MLALLALALGAAVLAGCSHVPAALDPRVTHVPDASVQDAATCPTPDDGSGTPSADAALPRAGRVPDGFVAVAVVECPVNVTVSDADGLWSAVERVRYTGDLTALLAALAEPDDRPPANLACAAIAELVPPLWLVAADGHAVLVHWPVDACGMTKGGVRAALKNLTVASRTTTKVALITPAEPGVVGGATPSRSAA
;
A
#
# COMPACT_ATOMS: atom_id res chain seq x y z
N MET A 1 67.19 -14.89 43.00
CA MET A 1 67.45 -15.45 41.66
C MET A 1 66.45 -16.58 41.44
N LEU A 2 65.22 -16.28 41.03
CA LEU A 2 64.76 -16.24 39.63
C LEU A 2 64.94 -17.59 38.89
N ALA A 3 63.90 -18.41 38.89
CA ALA A 3 63.47 -19.27 37.76
C ALA A 3 62.12 -19.93 38.13
N LEU A 4 60.98 -19.29 37.82
CA LEU A 4 60.10 -19.67 36.70
C LEU A 4 59.34 -20.99 37.03
N LEU A 5 58.24 -21.03 37.80
CA LEU A 5 56.92 -20.39 37.59
C LEU A 5 56.35 -20.65 36.18
N ALA A 6 55.92 -21.88 35.90
CA ALA A 6 54.99 -22.18 34.80
C ALA A 6 54.33 -23.56 35.00
N LEU A 7 53.07 -23.66 34.55
CA LEU A 7 52.27 -24.88 34.40
C LEU A 7 51.42 -25.32 35.61
N ALA A 8 50.70 -24.35 36.18
CA ALA A 8 49.34 -24.60 36.64
C ALA A 8 48.39 -23.77 35.77
N LEU A 9 47.13 -24.24 35.62
CA LEU A 9 46.03 -23.68 34.81
C LEU A 9 45.93 -24.20 33.37
N GLY A 10 45.20 -25.31 33.22
CA GLY A 10 44.75 -25.82 31.93
C GLY A 10 43.40 -26.55 32.05
N ALA A 11 42.34 -25.84 32.46
CA ALA A 11 40.95 -26.28 32.29
C ALA A 11 39.98 -25.11 32.56
N ALA A 12 39.93 -24.12 31.67
CA ALA A 12 38.87 -23.11 31.67
C ALA A 12 37.80 -23.52 30.65
N VAL A 13 36.64 -23.90 31.16
CA VAL A 13 35.44 -24.29 30.42
C VAL A 13 34.89 -23.08 29.66
N LEU A 14 35.05 -23.05 28.34
CA LEU A 14 34.38 -22.09 27.45
C LEU A 14 32.97 -22.61 27.12
N ALA A 15 32.07 -22.61 28.10
CA ALA A 15 30.63 -22.69 27.85
C ALA A 15 30.14 -21.29 27.45
N GLY A 16 30.42 -20.90 26.21
CA GLY A 16 29.85 -19.69 25.63
C GLY A 16 28.37 -19.91 25.30
N CYS A 17 27.47 -19.28 26.04
CA CYS A 17 26.08 -19.16 25.64
C CYS A 17 26.01 -18.36 24.33
N SER A 18 25.80 -19.04 23.21
CA SER A 18 25.43 -18.42 21.93
C SER A 18 23.98 -17.95 21.97
N HIS A 19 23.69 -16.98 22.85
CA HIS A 19 22.45 -16.22 22.79
C HIS A 19 22.69 -15.05 21.84
N VAL A 20 22.53 -15.31 20.54
CA VAL A 20 22.46 -14.23 19.55
C VAL A 20 21.16 -13.47 19.82
N PRO A 21 21.21 -12.19 20.22
CA PRO A 21 20.00 -11.42 20.36
C PRO A 21 19.31 -11.35 18.99
N ALA A 22 18.02 -11.70 18.93
CA ALA A 22 17.22 -11.67 17.70
C ALA A 22 17.24 -10.30 16.98
N ALA A 23 17.68 -9.24 17.67
CA ALA A 23 17.87 -7.90 17.13
C ALA A 23 19.01 -7.77 16.08
N LEU A 24 19.86 -8.78 15.90
CA LEU A 24 20.98 -8.77 14.94
C LEU A 24 20.86 -9.82 13.83
N ASP A 25 19.65 -10.32 13.51
CA ASP A 25 19.47 -11.09 12.29
C ASP A 25 19.28 -10.13 11.10
N PRO A 26 20.31 -9.89 10.25
CA PRO A 26 20.19 -9.03 9.06
C PRO A 26 19.23 -9.58 8.01
N ARG A 27 18.63 -10.75 8.26
CA ARG A 27 17.69 -11.40 7.36
C ARG A 27 16.25 -10.91 7.59
N VAL A 28 15.90 -10.33 8.74
CA VAL A 28 14.54 -9.79 8.96
C VAL A 28 14.48 -8.34 8.48
N THR A 29 13.97 -8.10 7.28
CA THR A 29 13.55 -6.76 6.86
C THR A 29 12.24 -6.43 7.60
N HIS A 30 12.39 -5.87 8.80
CA HIS A 30 11.26 -5.45 9.61
C HIS A 30 10.62 -4.20 8.98
N VAL A 31 9.47 -4.35 8.32
CA VAL A 31 8.63 -3.21 7.94
C VAL A 31 8.29 -2.42 9.22
N PRO A 32 8.62 -1.12 9.34
CA PRO A 32 8.29 -0.37 10.54
C PRO A 32 6.77 -0.22 10.71
N ASP A 33 6.33 0.08 11.92
CA ASP A 33 4.93 0.43 12.17
C ASP A 33 4.58 1.74 11.46
N ALA A 34 3.34 1.84 10.99
CA ALA A 34 2.83 3.04 10.35
C ALA A 34 2.66 4.16 11.38
N SER A 35 2.99 5.39 11.00
CA SER A 35 2.71 6.55 11.84
C SER A 35 1.22 6.87 11.86
N VAL A 36 0.66 7.10 13.04
CA VAL A 36 -0.72 7.58 13.20
C VAL A 36 -0.85 8.99 12.64
N GLN A 37 -1.87 9.19 11.80
CA GLN A 37 -2.23 10.48 11.19
C GLN A 37 -3.61 10.93 11.67
N ASP A 38 -3.88 12.23 11.57
CA ASP A 38 -5.18 12.80 11.94
C ASP A 38 -6.34 12.28 11.08
N ALA A 39 -6.07 11.95 9.81
CA ALA A 39 -7.08 11.40 8.89
C ALA A 39 -6.44 10.63 7.73
N ALA A 40 -7.26 9.82 7.06
CA ALA A 40 -6.89 9.18 5.80
C ALA A 40 -6.91 10.18 4.64
N THR A 41 -5.82 10.26 3.89
CA THR A 41 -5.65 11.14 2.72
C THR A 41 -5.41 10.31 1.46
N CYS A 42 -6.22 10.55 0.43
CA CYS A 42 -5.96 9.99 -0.90
C CYS A 42 -5.13 10.99 -1.70
N PRO A 43 -4.04 10.53 -2.35
CA PRO A 43 -3.20 11.42 -3.13
C PRO A 43 -4.00 11.99 -4.31
N THR A 44 -3.94 13.30 -4.47
CA THR A 44 -4.41 14.02 -5.64
C THR A 44 -3.33 13.95 -6.72
N PRO A 45 -3.65 13.54 -7.96
CA PRO A 45 -2.74 13.72 -9.08
C PRO A 45 -2.37 15.20 -9.20
N ASP A 46 -1.14 15.49 -9.59
CA ASP A 46 -0.72 16.85 -9.93
C ASP A 46 -1.71 17.44 -10.95
N ASP A 47 -2.22 18.63 -10.67
CA ASP A 47 -3.14 19.37 -11.54
C ASP A 47 -2.45 19.98 -12.78
N GLY A 48 -1.17 19.66 -12.99
CA GLY A 48 -0.34 20.19 -14.07
C GLY A 48 0.06 21.66 -13.88
N SER A 49 -0.24 22.28 -12.74
CA SER A 49 0.10 23.69 -12.47
C SER A 49 1.61 23.92 -12.24
N GLY A 50 2.41 22.85 -12.16
CA GLY A 50 3.84 22.91 -11.85
C GLY A 50 4.14 23.35 -10.41
N THR A 51 3.10 23.59 -9.60
CA THR A 51 3.21 23.82 -8.17
C THR A 51 2.99 22.47 -7.51
N PRO A 52 3.95 21.93 -6.73
CA PRO A 52 3.66 20.75 -5.92
C PRO A 52 2.43 21.10 -5.08
N SER A 53 1.33 20.36 -5.22
CA SER A 53 0.22 20.53 -4.29
C SER A 53 0.81 20.30 -2.90
N ALA A 54 0.57 21.23 -1.97
CA ALA A 54 0.96 21.06 -0.58
C ALA A 54 0.18 19.92 0.10
N ASP A 55 -0.69 19.22 -0.64
CA ASP A 55 -1.20 17.90 -0.32
C ASP A 55 -0.02 16.96 -0.07
N ALA A 56 0.32 16.86 1.21
CA ALA A 56 1.51 16.24 1.75
C ALA A 56 1.78 14.89 1.11
N ALA A 57 3.05 14.67 0.70
CA ALA A 57 3.56 13.35 0.40
C ALA A 57 3.02 12.37 1.45
N LEU A 58 2.40 11.28 0.99
CA LEU A 58 1.81 10.30 1.90
C LEU A 58 2.88 9.88 2.94
N PRO A 59 2.47 9.66 4.20
CA PRO A 59 3.38 9.09 5.18
C PRO A 59 3.91 7.74 4.67
N ARG A 60 5.01 7.27 5.24
CA ARG A 60 5.51 5.93 4.93
C ARG A 60 4.46 4.89 5.35
N ALA A 61 4.06 4.04 4.42
CA ALA A 61 3.23 2.88 4.72
C ALA A 61 3.99 1.90 5.64
N GLY A 62 3.29 1.32 6.61
CA GLY A 62 3.90 0.44 7.60
C GLY A 62 2.94 -0.61 8.16
N ARG A 63 3.36 -1.36 9.18
CA ARG A 63 2.44 -2.26 9.89
C ARG A 63 1.35 -1.49 10.62
N VAL A 64 0.28 -2.20 10.97
CA VAL A 64 -0.66 -1.73 11.98
C VAL A 64 0.07 -1.63 13.33
N PRO A 65 0.14 -0.44 13.97
CA PRO A 65 0.76 -0.31 15.28
C PRO A 65 0.00 -1.10 16.35
N ASP A 66 0.73 -1.59 17.35
CA ASP A 66 0.12 -2.26 18.50
C ASP A 66 -0.94 -1.38 19.18
N GLY A 67 -2.09 -1.96 19.47
CA GLY A 67 -3.22 -1.26 20.10
C GLY A 67 -4.02 -0.34 19.17
N PHE A 68 -3.66 -0.20 17.88
CA PHE A 68 -4.49 0.51 16.92
C PHE A 68 -5.75 -0.31 16.60
N VAL A 69 -6.92 0.20 16.97
CA VAL A 69 -8.22 -0.48 16.75
C VAL A 69 -8.94 0.13 15.56
N ALA A 70 -8.83 -0.53 14.40
CA ALA A 70 -9.51 -0.11 13.19
C ALA A 70 -11.01 -0.45 13.23
N VAL A 71 -11.86 0.48 12.78
CA VAL A 71 -13.31 0.27 12.61
C VAL A 71 -13.76 0.43 11.15
N ALA A 72 -12.89 0.97 10.30
CA ALA A 72 -13.13 1.11 8.88
C ALA A 72 -11.82 1.10 8.10
N VAL A 73 -11.95 1.00 6.78
CA VAL A 73 -10.83 1.01 5.83
C VAL A 73 -11.11 2.04 4.77
N VAL A 74 -10.09 2.76 4.33
CA VAL A 74 -10.17 3.64 3.16
C VAL A 74 -9.14 3.18 2.14
N GLU A 75 -9.60 2.79 0.96
CA GLU A 75 -8.75 2.53 -0.20
C GLU A 75 -8.80 3.75 -1.12
N CYS A 76 -7.65 4.09 -1.68
CA CYS A 76 -7.51 5.14 -2.68
C CYS A 76 -7.11 4.49 -4.02
N PRO A 77 -8.06 4.07 -4.86
CA PRO A 77 -7.75 3.52 -6.17
C PRO A 77 -6.90 4.48 -7.00
N VAL A 78 -5.95 3.92 -7.74
CA VAL A 78 -5.05 4.68 -8.62
C VAL A 78 -5.55 4.62 -10.07
N ASN A 79 -5.18 5.63 -10.87
CA ASN A 79 -5.56 5.75 -12.29
C ASN A 79 -7.07 5.76 -12.54
N VAL A 80 -7.83 6.43 -11.67
CA VAL A 80 -9.28 6.56 -11.84
C VAL A 80 -9.58 7.62 -12.90
N THR A 81 -10.48 7.26 -13.82
CA THR A 81 -11.04 8.20 -14.79
C THR A 81 -12.57 8.17 -14.74
N VAL A 82 -13.18 9.30 -15.06
CA VAL A 82 -14.64 9.45 -15.13
C VAL A 82 -15.00 10.23 -16.38
N SER A 83 -16.06 9.80 -17.07
CA SER A 83 -16.59 10.49 -18.24
C SER A 83 -17.89 11.21 -17.91
N ASP A 84 -18.04 12.42 -18.44
CA ASP A 84 -19.28 13.18 -18.42
C ASP A 84 -19.50 13.94 -19.74
N ALA A 85 -20.45 14.87 -19.76
CA ALA A 85 -20.78 15.66 -20.94
C ALA A 85 -19.63 16.56 -21.42
N ASP A 86 -18.67 16.89 -20.55
CA ASP A 86 -17.52 17.74 -20.88
C ASP A 86 -16.33 16.91 -21.40
N GLY A 87 -16.34 15.58 -21.18
CA GLY A 87 -15.33 14.67 -21.70
C GLY A 87 -14.85 13.63 -20.69
N LEU A 88 -13.62 13.15 -20.90
CA LEU A 88 -12.92 12.22 -20.00
C LEU A 88 -12.05 13.00 -19.02
N TRP A 89 -12.19 12.72 -17.74
CA TRP A 89 -11.47 13.35 -16.64
C TRP A 89 -10.59 12.35 -15.89
N SER A 90 -9.46 12.81 -15.38
CA SER A 90 -8.78 12.16 -14.26
C SER A 90 -9.56 12.43 -12.99
N ALA A 91 -9.55 11.48 -12.06
CA ALA A 91 -10.25 11.61 -10.80
C ALA A 91 -9.45 11.02 -9.64
N VAL A 92 -9.75 11.52 -8.45
CA VAL A 92 -9.44 10.84 -7.19
C VAL A 92 -10.67 10.09 -6.75
N GLU A 93 -10.49 8.83 -6.38
CA GLU A 93 -11.53 8.05 -5.74
C GLU A 93 -11.14 7.69 -4.32
N ARG A 94 -12.13 7.75 -3.43
CA ARG A 94 -12.04 7.29 -2.05
C ARG A 94 -13.13 6.25 -1.83
N VAL A 95 -12.73 5.03 -1.50
CA VAL A 95 -13.66 3.94 -1.18
C VAL A 95 -13.54 3.63 0.30
N ARG A 96 -14.62 3.81 1.05
CA ARG A 96 -14.68 3.47 2.48
C ARG A 96 -15.36 2.12 2.65
N TYR A 97 -14.68 1.21 3.33
CA TYR A 97 -15.21 -0.10 3.70
C TYR A 97 -15.48 -0.19 5.20
N THR A 98 -16.50 -0.98 5.54
CA THR A 98 -16.90 -1.32 6.92
C THR A 98 -17.31 -2.79 6.99
N GLY A 99 -17.47 -3.31 8.21
CA GLY A 99 -17.83 -4.70 8.47
C GLY A 99 -16.79 -5.37 9.36
N ASP A 100 -16.74 -6.71 9.32
CA ASP A 100 -15.75 -7.48 10.06
C ASP A 100 -14.36 -7.38 9.39
N LEU A 101 -13.45 -6.65 10.04
CA LEU A 101 -12.09 -6.43 9.54
C LEU A 101 -11.12 -7.57 9.89
N THR A 102 -11.55 -8.62 10.60
CA THR A 102 -10.68 -9.68 11.13
C THR A 102 -9.81 -10.31 10.04
N ALA A 103 -10.41 -10.69 8.91
CA ALA A 103 -9.69 -11.30 7.80
C ALA A 103 -8.68 -10.32 7.15
N LEU A 104 -9.02 -9.04 7.08
CA LEU A 104 -8.14 -8.01 6.53
C LEU A 104 -6.95 -7.78 7.45
N LEU A 105 -7.17 -7.63 8.75
CA LEU A 105 -6.11 -7.41 9.73
C LEU A 105 -5.16 -8.62 9.79
N ALA A 106 -5.70 -9.84 9.69
CA ALA A 106 -4.88 -11.05 9.58
C ALA A 106 -4.02 -11.06 8.32
N ALA A 107 -4.58 -10.65 7.17
CA ALA A 107 -3.82 -10.57 5.92
C ALA A 107 -2.73 -9.49 5.96
N LEU A 108 -3.00 -8.33 6.58
CA LEU A 108 -2.03 -7.24 6.74
C LEU A 108 -0.91 -7.58 7.73
N ALA A 109 -1.17 -8.48 8.68
CA ALA A 109 -0.18 -8.96 9.64
C ALA A 109 0.75 -10.04 9.05
N GLU A 110 0.49 -10.52 7.83
CA GLU A 110 1.35 -11.51 7.19
C GLU A 110 2.74 -10.89 6.92
N PRO A 111 3.85 -11.61 7.19
CA PRO A 111 5.17 -11.13 6.86
C PRO A 111 5.38 -11.05 5.35
N ASP A 112 6.26 -10.14 4.92
CA ASP A 112 6.84 -10.17 3.59
C ASP A 112 7.68 -11.44 3.43
N ASP A 113 7.62 -12.05 2.24
CA ASP A 113 8.45 -13.20 1.93
C ASP A 113 9.89 -12.75 1.61
N ARG A 114 10.85 -13.61 1.94
CA ARG A 114 12.25 -13.36 1.63
C ARG A 114 12.62 -14.00 0.29
N PRO A 115 13.23 -13.27 -0.65
CA PRO A 115 13.79 -13.88 -1.85
C PRO A 115 14.95 -14.84 -1.50
N PRO A 116 14.97 -16.07 -2.04
CA PRO A 116 16.17 -16.89 -2.02
C PRO A 116 17.24 -16.30 -2.96
N ALA A 117 18.51 -16.59 -2.68
CA ALA A 117 19.67 -15.91 -3.30
C ALA A 117 19.72 -15.92 -4.84
N ASN A 118 19.04 -16.87 -5.50
CA ASN A 118 19.06 -17.05 -6.95
C ASN A 118 17.67 -16.90 -7.59
N LEU A 119 16.73 -16.24 -6.92
CA LEU A 119 15.42 -15.97 -7.50
C LEU A 119 15.54 -14.90 -8.60
N ALA A 120 15.02 -15.22 -9.79
CA ALA A 120 14.81 -14.26 -10.85
C ALA A 120 13.31 -13.96 -10.96
N CYS A 121 12.94 -12.70 -10.78
CA CYS A 121 11.57 -12.23 -10.87
C CYS A 121 11.33 -11.47 -12.17
N ALA A 122 10.10 -11.51 -12.66
CA ALA A 122 9.69 -10.65 -13.76
C ALA A 122 9.73 -9.18 -13.30
N ALA A 123 10.23 -8.27 -14.14
CA ALA A 123 10.24 -6.85 -13.88
C ALA A 123 8.84 -6.26 -14.17
N ILE A 124 7.91 -6.47 -13.23
CA ILE A 124 6.52 -6.02 -13.32
C ILE A 124 6.34 -4.81 -12.40
N ALA A 125 5.77 -3.73 -12.94
CA ALA A 125 5.34 -2.59 -12.15
C ALA A 125 3.91 -2.84 -11.65
N GLU A 126 3.77 -3.18 -10.37
CA GLU A 126 2.46 -3.29 -9.74
C GLU A 126 1.97 -1.92 -9.26
N LEU A 127 0.73 -1.59 -9.61
CA LEU A 127 0.03 -0.43 -9.09
C LEU A 127 -0.75 -0.84 -7.83
N VAL A 128 -0.24 -0.42 -6.67
CA VAL A 128 -0.82 -0.75 -5.37
C VAL A 128 -1.55 0.48 -4.81
N PRO A 129 -2.88 0.40 -4.59
CA PRO A 129 -3.61 1.53 -4.03
C PRO A 129 -3.22 1.78 -2.57
N PRO A 130 -3.02 3.05 -2.15
CA PRO A 130 -2.92 3.38 -0.74
C PRO A 130 -4.10 2.83 0.05
N LEU A 131 -3.80 2.14 1.14
CA LEU A 131 -4.79 1.54 2.01
C LEU A 131 -4.62 2.09 3.42
N TRP A 132 -5.69 2.64 3.96
CA TRP A 132 -5.72 3.24 5.28
C TRP A 132 -6.64 2.44 6.20
N LEU A 133 -6.16 2.14 7.41
CA LEU A 133 -7.05 1.72 8.50
C LEU A 133 -7.46 2.96 9.29
N VAL A 134 -8.74 3.04 9.65
CA VAL A 134 -9.32 4.22 10.32
C VAL A 134 -9.92 3.79 11.65
N ALA A 135 -9.51 4.47 12.73
CA ALA A 135 -10.02 4.29 14.07
C ALA A 135 -11.37 5.03 14.27
N ALA A 136 -12.04 4.75 15.38
CA ALA A 136 -13.37 5.31 15.68
C ALA A 136 -13.36 6.84 15.88
N ASP A 137 -12.23 7.38 16.32
CA ASP A 137 -12.01 8.81 16.53
C ASP A 137 -11.56 9.56 15.26
N GLY A 138 -11.39 8.84 14.14
CA GLY A 138 -11.03 9.41 12.84
C GLY A 138 -9.54 9.33 12.50
N HIS A 139 -8.66 9.05 13.47
CA HIS A 139 -7.24 8.86 13.20
C HIS A 139 -7.03 7.67 12.25
N ALA A 140 -5.98 7.74 11.45
CA ALA A 140 -5.72 6.74 10.43
C ALA A 140 -4.24 6.34 10.34
N VAL A 141 -3.98 5.13 9.87
CA VAL A 141 -2.64 4.64 9.57
C VAL A 141 -2.60 4.14 8.13
N LEU A 142 -1.57 4.54 7.37
CA LEU A 142 -1.33 4.03 6.02
C LEU A 142 -0.62 2.70 6.13
N VAL A 143 -1.27 1.63 5.69
CA VAL A 143 -0.75 0.26 5.87
C VAL A 143 0.03 -0.23 4.67
N HIS A 144 1.11 -0.95 4.96
CA HIS A 144 1.89 -1.72 4.00
C HIS A 144 1.09 -2.92 3.52
N TRP A 145 1.23 -3.25 2.24
CA TRP A 145 0.69 -4.47 1.66
C TRP A 145 1.76 -5.56 1.73
N PRO A 146 1.54 -6.68 2.45
CA PRO A 146 2.52 -7.75 2.48
C PRO A 146 2.85 -8.25 1.08
N VAL A 147 4.13 -8.49 0.82
CA VAL A 147 4.64 -8.88 -0.50
C VAL A 147 5.24 -10.28 -0.53
N ASP A 148 5.20 -10.91 -1.70
CA ASP A 148 5.88 -12.16 -1.98
C ASP A 148 7.38 -11.96 -2.22
N ALA A 149 8.09 -13.06 -2.50
CA ALA A 149 9.54 -13.05 -2.68
C ALA A 149 10.00 -12.22 -3.90
N CYS A 150 9.07 -11.87 -4.79
CA CYS A 150 9.30 -11.00 -5.94
C CYS A 150 8.89 -9.55 -5.71
N GLY A 151 8.42 -9.20 -4.51
CA GLY A 151 7.95 -7.86 -4.18
C GLY A 151 6.54 -7.56 -4.70
N MET A 152 5.81 -8.57 -5.17
CA MET A 152 4.41 -8.42 -5.58
C MET A 152 3.51 -8.56 -4.37
N THR A 153 2.43 -7.78 -4.31
CA THR A 153 1.50 -7.87 -3.17
C THR A 153 0.83 -9.24 -3.09
N LYS A 154 0.79 -9.80 -1.89
CA LYS A 154 0.07 -11.03 -1.60
C LYS A 154 -1.43 -10.82 -1.80
N GLY A 155 -2.11 -11.88 -2.23
CA GLY A 155 -3.55 -11.82 -2.56
C GLY A 155 -4.49 -11.62 -1.37
N GLY A 156 -4.03 -11.89 -0.13
CA GLY A 156 -4.87 -11.92 1.07
C GLY A 156 -5.62 -10.61 1.33
N VAL A 157 -4.93 -9.48 1.21
CA VAL A 157 -5.53 -8.15 1.45
C VAL A 157 -6.64 -7.86 0.43
N ARG A 158 -6.40 -8.09 -0.87
CA ARG A 158 -7.43 -7.90 -1.92
C ARG A 158 -8.62 -8.83 -1.73
N ALA A 159 -8.38 -10.08 -1.33
CA ALA A 159 -9.45 -11.04 -1.06
C ALA A 159 -10.30 -10.60 0.14
N ALA A 160 -9.68 -10.11 1.21
CA ALA A 160 -10.38 -9.61 2.39
C ALA A 160 -11.23 -8.37 2.07
N LEU A 161 -10.70 -7.40 1.31
CA LEU A 161 -11.44 -6.20 0.92
C LEU A 161 -12.75 -6.50 0.16
N LYS A 162 -12.75 -7.53 -0.71
CA LYS A 162 -13.96 -7.96 -1.45
C LYS A 162 -15.10 -8.45 -0.55
N ASN A 163 -14.79 -8.89 0.67
CA ASN A 163 -15.78 -9.37 1.63
C ASN A 163 -16.31 -8.26 2.54
N LEU A 164 -15.71 -7.07 2.50
CA LEU A 164 -16.19 -5.92 3.27
C LEU A 164 -17.34 -5.22 2.55
N THR A 165 -18.14 -4.50 3.34
CA THR A 165 -19.22 -3.68 2.80
C THR A 165 -18.67 -2.31 2.41
N VAL A 166 -18.91 -1.90 1.16
CA VAL A 166 -18.65 -0.52 0.72
C VAL A 166 -19.66 0.41 1.42
N ALA A 167 -19.19 1.19 2.39
CA ALA A 167 -20.00 2.15 3.12
C ALA A 167 -20.18 3.46 2.32
N SER A 168 -19.15 3.89 1.61
CA SER A 168 -19.23 5.04 0.71
C SER A 168 -18.17 4.98 -0.38
N ARG A 169 -18.47 5.65 -1.49
CA ARG A 169 -17.56 5.87 -2.61
C ARG A 169 -17.69 7.33 -3.02
N THR A 170 -16.59 8.06 -3.03
CA THR A 170 -16.54 9.46 -3.45
C THR A 170 -15.54 9.59 -4.58
N THR A 171 -15.96 10.23 -5.67
CA THR A 171 -15.14 10.46 -6.85
C THR A 171 -15.10 11.96 -7.11
N THR A 172 -13.90 12.53 -7.15
CA THR A 172 -13.67 13.95 -7.40
C THR A 172 -12.88 14.11 -8.68
N LYS A 173 -13.45 14.81 -9.67
CA LYS A 173 -12.74 15.16 -10.92
C LYS A 173 -11.57 16.09 -10.60
N VAL A 174 -10.41 15.84 -11.22
CA VAL A 174 -9.18 16.62 -11.00
C VAL A 174 -8.84 17.42 -12.24
N ALA A 175 -8.53 16.76 -13.35
CA ALA A 175 -8.16 17.40 -14.60
C ALA A 175 -8.89 16.78 -15.80
N LEU A 176 -9.27 17.60 -16.78
CA LEU A 176 -9.83 17.12 -18.03
C LEU A 176 -8.70 16.50 -18.87
N ILE A 177 -8.86 15.23 -19.23
CA ILE A 177 -7.90 14.49 -20.09
C ILE A 177 -8.24 14.73 -21.55
N THR A 178 -9.50 14.50 -21.92
CA THR A 178 -9.98 14.61 -23.30
C THR A 178 -11.32 15.33 -23.30
N PRO A 179 -11.45 16.51 -23.94
CA PRO A 179 -12.74 17.16 -24.10
C PRO A 179 -13.74 16.30 -24.88
N ALA A 180 -15.02 16.40 -24.56
CA ALA A 180 -16.07 15.81 -25.37
C ALA A 180 -16.03 16.41 -26.78
N GLU A 181 -16.13 15.55 -27.80
CA GLU A 181 -16.28 16.03 -29.16
C GLU A 181 -17.65 16.70 -29.32
N PRO A 182 -17.73 17.93 -29.84
CA PRO A 182 -19.00 18.55 -30.15
C PRO A 182 -19.66 17.78 -31.31
N GLY A 183 -20.60 16.91 -30.96
CA GLY A 183 -21.63 16.31 -31.81
C GLY A 183 -21.25 16.03 -33.27
N VAL A 184 -20.85 14.79 -33.56
CA VAL A 184 -21.38 14.13 -34.77
C VAL A 184 -22.87 13.89 -34.53
N VAL A 185 -23.66 14.94 -34.76
CA VAL A 185 -25.11 14.82 -34.89
C VAL A 185 -25.38 14.09 -36.20
N GLY A 186 -25.78 12.82 -36.10
CA GLY A 186 -26.50 12.09 -37.15
C GLY A 186 -25.92 12.20 -38.56
N GLY A 187 -24.99 11.32 -38.90
CA GLY A 187 -24.67 11.03 -40.30
C GLY A 187 -25.87 10.40 -41.00
N ALA A 188 -26.77 11.23 -41.55
CA ALA A 188 -27.80 10.79 -42.47
C ALA A 188 -27.13 10.17 -43.70
N THR A 189 -27.37 8.88 -43.92
CA THR A 189 -27.01 8.21 -45.18
C THR A 189 -27.87 8.82 -46.30
N PRO A 190 -27.29 9.40 -47.37
CA PRO A 190 -28.08 9.81 -48.51
C PRO A 190 -28.57 8.57 -49.27
N SER A 191 -29.87 8.27 -49.15
CA SER A 191 -30.57 7.35 -50.04
C SER A 191 -30.57 7.92 -51.45
N ARG A 192 -29.74 7.38 -52.34
CA ARG A 192 -29.91 7.58 -53.79
C ARG A 192 -31.05 6.67 -54.26
N SER A 193 -32.22 7.23 -54.53
CA SER A 193 -33.17 6.63 -55.47
C SER A 193 -32.65 6.86 -56.88
N ALA A 194 -32.30 5.79 -57.58
CA ALA A 194 -32.21 5.79 -59.03
C ALA A 194 -33.55 5.33 -59.60
N ALA A 195 -34.09 6.15 -60.50
CA ALA A 195 -35.18 5.80 -61.42
C ALA A 195 -34.63 5.02 -62.61
#